data_AF-A0A9E4NIN6-F1
#
_entry.id   AF-A0A9E4NIN6-F1
#
_cell.length_a   1.000
_cell.length_b   1.000
_cell.length_c   1.000
_cell.angle_alpha   90.00
_cell.angle_beta   90.00
_cell.angle_gamma   90.00
#
_symmetry.space_group_name_H-M   'P 1'
#
loop_
_entity.id
_entity.type
_entity.pdbx_description
1 polymer ?
#
loop_
_entity_poly.entity_id
_entity_poly.type
_entity_poly.pdbx_seq_one_letter_code
_entity_poly.pdbx_strand_id
1 'polypeptide(L)'
;MEYGPREIINPFRSIPLDVPEGMKPNEFFNSTENLNDLVHNNGLLMNPENLLLYRKALGHSNEFDTSIIYNTSQVILDPLGRPVRRTQVPDNVRHVWNRMNQIIIGYMLETYPDPTEHLLLAGEASLDATWPLTSPGVPSIRMLHNHFIVFPMQQLRDAALADSANPNLTDGGQHSLFQSYMRDVYREFFNRALDLRVLKPISSEDSNIKLTGYPQGLPCWEIRGGVDALKDIRFWQEYDAVLEGFIDFYRTFFSQVSTRNAPMPKDIYYPKQVESVLLFNNDFLATAKRVRDQCIVDAKYANSIRWQPAFKQLIYRNESGKLIVTISQNSIGNAITELLGVVVKRVPDAEAYEAAEQALLEKLLEVRRRLIEADLGDGIGTEYWPAD
;
A
#
# COMPACT_ATOMS: atom_id res chain seq x y z
N MET A 1 -2.49 -22.82 -19.34
CA MET A 1 -3.00 -21.64 -18.61
C MET A 1 -2.32 -20.42 -19.19
N GLU A 2 -3.09 -19.43 -19.61
CA GLU A 2 -2.57 -18.23 -20.27
C GLU A 2 -1.96 -17.30 -19.22
N TYR A 3 -0.73 -16.83 -19.41
CA TYR A 3 0.03 -16.01 -18.46
C TYR A 3 -0.35 -14.53 -18.57
N GLY A 4 -0.56 -13.85 -17.43
CA GLY A 4 -0.82 -12.41 -17.39
C GLY A 4 -1.69 -11.93 -16.22
N PRO A 5 -1.85 -10.61 -16.04
CA PRO A 5 -2.62 -10.03 -14.95
C PRO A 5 -4.08 -10.48 -15.03
N ARG A 6 -4.74 -10.58 -13.86
CA ARG A 6 -6.10 -11.13 -13.71
C ARG A 6 -7.10 -10.04 -13.35
N GLU A 7 -8.27 -10.08 -13.96
CA GLU A 7 -9.42 -9.30 -13.54
C GLU A 7 -10.43 -10.20 -12.84
N ILE A 8 -10.63 -9.98 -11.54
CA ILE A 8 -11.62 -10.69 -10.75
C ILE A 8 -12.84 -9.82 -10.46
N ILE A 9 -13.97 -10.46 -10.23
CA ILE A 9 -15.17 -9.82 -9.69
C ILE A 9 -15.23 -10.13 -8.19
N ASN A 10 -15.34 -9.10 -7.36
CA ASN A 10 -15.57 -9.24 -5.92
C ASN A 10 -16.94 -8.63 -5.55
N PRO A 11 -17.91 -9.45 -5.10
CA PRO A 11 -19.21 -8.92 -4.67
C PRO A 11 -19.07 -8.20 -3.34
N PHE A 12 -19.85 -7.13 -3.15
CA PHE A 12 -19.89 -6.35 -1.91
C PHE A 12 -21.31 -5.97 -1.51
N ARG A 13 -21.48 -5.71 -0.21
CA ARG A 13 -22.70 -5.07 0.33
C ARG A 13 -22.54 -3.55 0.34
N SER A 14 -23.53 -2.84 -0.19
CA SER A 14 -23.54 -1.37 -0.22
C SER A 14 -23.38 -0.77 1.17
N ILE A 15 -22.55 0.27 1.27
CA ILE A 15 -22.38 1.04 2.49
C ILE A 15 -23.67 1.84 2.73
N PRO A 16 -24.29 1.77 3.91
CA PRO A 16 -25.59 2.40 4.19
C PRO A 16 -25.44 3.89 4.49
N LEU A 17 -24.66 4.61 3.69
CA LEU A 17 -24.44 6.04 3.82
C LEU A 17 -24.81 6.76 2.53
N ASP A 18 -25.62 7.81 2.66
CA ASP A 18 -25.91 8.73 1.58
C ASP A 18 -24.82 9.79 1.49
N VAL A 19 -24.24 9.95 0.29
CA VAL A 19 -23.29 11.03 0.02
C VAL A 19 -24.07 12.35 0.03
N PRO A 20 -23.73 13.33 0.89
CA PRO A 20 -24.44 14.60 0.96
C PRO A 20 -24.44 15.35 -0.38
N GLU A 21 -25.50 16.11 -0.64
CA GLU A 21 -25.62 16.92 -1.85
C GLU A 21 -24.41 17.86 -2.01
N GLY A 22 -23.80 17.85 -3.20
CA GLY A 22 -22.63 18.65 -3.52
C GLY A 22 -21.28 18.03 -3.14
N MET A 23 -21.25 16.86 -2.50
CA MET A 23 -20.02 16.14 -2.16
C MET A 23 -19.76 15.00 -3.15
N LYS A 24 -18.49 14.77 -3.52
CA LYS A 24 -18.13 13.58 -4.30
C LYS A 24 -18.01 12.35 -3.39
N PRO A 25 -18.32 11.13 -3.88
CA PRO A 25 -18.18 9.91 -3.07
C PRO A 25 -16.78 9.73 -2.47
N ASN A 26 -15.72 10.00 -3.23
CA ASN A 26 -14.35 9.88 -2.74
C ASN A 26 -14.01 10.91 -1.65
N GLU A 27 -14.63 12.08 -1.62
CA GLU A 27 -14.45 13.03 -0.52
C GLU A 27 -15.17 12.51 0.73
N PHE A 28 -16.42 12.06 0.56
CA PHE A 28 -17.27 11.61 1.66
C PHE A 28 -16.71 10.36 2.35
N PHE A 29 -16.28 9.34 1.59
CA PHE A 29 -15.71 8.12 2.16
C PHE A 29 -14.31 8.31 2.76
N ASN A 30 -13.74 9.51 2.69
CA ASN A 30 -12.56 9.87 3.46
C ASN A 30 -12.84 11.04 4.41
N SER A 31 -13.98 10.96 5.12
CA SER A 31 -14.42 11.94 6.11
C SER A 31 -14.55 11.34 7.51
N THR A 32 -14.75 12.20 8.51
CA THR A 32 -15.06 11.80 9.89
C THR A 32 -16.33 10.96 9.94
N GLU A 33 -17.33 11.26 9.09
CA GLU A 33 -18.59 10.52 9.02
C GLU A 33 -18.35 9.06 8.63
N ASN A 34 -17.56 8.83 7.57
CA ASN A 34 -17.23 7.47 7.16
C ASN A 34 -16.36 6.73 8.21
N LEU A 35 -15.44 7.41 8.89
CA LEU A 35 -14.69 6.76 9.98
C LEU A 35 -15.59 6.40 11.15
N ASN A 36 -16.60 7.22 11.44
CA ASN A 36 -17.60 6.92 12.46
C ASN A 36 -18.41 5.67 12.08
N ASP A 37 -18.89 5.60 10.83
CA ASP A 37 -19.56 4.40 10.30
C ASP A 37 -18.66 3.16 10.36
N LEU A 38 -17.39 3.29 9.95
CA LEU A 38 -16.43 2.20 9.99
C LEU A 38 -16.25 1.64 11.40
N VAL A 39 -16.17 2.49 12.43
CA VAL A 39 -16.09 2.05 13.83
C VAL A 39 -17.35 1.26 14.22
N HIS A 40 -18.54 1.77 13.92
CA HIS A 40 -19.79 1.21 14.44
C HIS A 40 -20.32 0.00 13.64
N ASN A 41 -20.05 -0.06 12.33
CA ASN A 41 -20.59 -1.09 11.44
C ASN A 41 -19.56 -2.13 11.01
N ASN A 42 -18.27 -1.78 11.04
CA ASN A 42 -17.21 -2.63 10.51
C ASN A 42 -16.01 -2.77 11.47
N GLY A 43 -16.07 -2.13 12.64
CA GLY A 43 -14.98 -2.09 13.61
C GLY A 43 -14.79 -3.44 14.26
N LEU A 44 -13.54 -3.89 14.31
CA LEU A 44 -13.16 -5.14 14.96
C LEU A 44 -12.44 -4.85 16.27
N LEU A 45 -11.51 -3.91 16.28
CA LEU A 45 -10.71 -3.57 17.45
C LEU A 45 -10.22 -2.12 17.38
N MET A 46 -10.13 -1.46 18.53
CA MET A 46 -9.50 -0.14 18.68
C MET A 46 -8.57 -0.12 19.88
N ASN A 47 -7.56 0.74 19.84
CA ASN A 47 -6.60 0.90 20.93
C ASN A 47 -6.35 2.37 21.31
N PRO A 48 -5.66 2.63 22.44
CA PRO A 48 -5.36 3.99 22.89
C PRO A 48 -4.51 4.81 21.91
N GLU A 49 -3.73 4.14 21.05
CA GLU A 49 -2.96 4.75 19.97
C GLU A 49 -3.82 5.18 18.77
N ASN A 50 -5.15 5.04 18.84
CA ASN A 50 -6.10 5.35 17.76
C ASN A 50 -5.91 4.50 16.50
N LEU A 51 -5.38 3.29 16.61
CA LEU A 51 -5.38 2.33 15.51
C LEU A 51 -6.68 1.54 15.54
N LEU A 52 -7.43 1.61 14.43
CA LEU A 52 -8.67 0.89 14.23
C LEU A 52 -8.43 -0.27 13.27
N LEU A 53 -8.66 -1.50 13.73
CA LEU A 53 -8.82 -2.67 12.86
C LEU A 53 -10.28 -2.75 12.42
N TYR A 54 -10.53 -2.90 11.13
CA TYR A 54 -11.88 -2.98 10.59
C TYR A 54 -12.00 -3.93 9.39
N ARG A 55 -13.19 -4.51 9.22
CA ARG A 55 -13.57 -5.29 8.04
C ARG A 55 -13.80 -4.35 6.84
N LYS A 56 -13.32 -4.71 5.66
CA LYS A 56 -13.64 -3.93 4.46
C LYS A 56 -15.01 -4.29 3.89
N ALA A 57 -15.96 -3.35 3.96
CA ALA A 57 -17.22 -3.47 3.21
C ALA A 57 -16.99 -3.46 1.69
N LEU A 58 -16.11 -2.58 1.21
CA LEU A 58 -15.64 -2.55 -0.18
C LEU A 58 -14.30 -3.29 -0.33
N GLY A 59 -14.32 -4.59 -0.05
CA GLY A 59 -13.15 -5.46 -0.09
C GLY A 59 -12.57 -5.67 -1.50
N HIS A 60 -11.35 -6.19 -1.52
CA HIS A 60 -10.68 -6.74 -2.69
C HIS A 60 -10.91 -8.25 -2.80
N SER A 61 -11.11 -8.91 -1.66
CA SER A 61 -11.35 -10.34 -1.54
C SER A 61 -12.38 -10.61 -0.44
N ASN A 62 -13.21 -11.63 -0.63
CA ASN A 62 -14.10 -12.15 0.40
C ASN A 62 -13.51 -13.37 1.14
N GLU A 63 -12.31 -13.84 0.78
CA GLU A 63 -11.62 -14.91 1.50
C GLU A 63 -11.03 -14.40 2.83
N PHE A 64 -10.31 -13.28 2.75
CA PHE A 64 -9.79 -12.50 3.89
C PHE A 64 -9.42 -11.09 3.40
N ASP A 65 -10.08 -10.06 3.92
CA ASP A 65 -9.72 -8.64 3.69
C ASP A 65 -10.05 -7.79 4.91
N THR A 66 -9.02 -7.17 5.48
CA THR A 66 -9.14 -6.23 6.60
C THR A 66 -8.09 -5.12 6.47
N SER A 67 -8.25 -4.07 7.27
CA SER A 67 -7.26 -3.01 7.36
C SER A 67 -7.11 -2.46 8.75
N ILE A 68 -5.90 -1.95 9.01
CA ILE A 68 -5.63 -1.09 10.15
C ILE A 68 -5.56 0.34 9.63
N ILE A 69 -6.28 1.26 10.24
CA ILE A 69 -6.22 2.69 9.95
C ILE A 69 -5.87 3.49 11.20
N TYR A 70 -5.01 4.51 11.04
CA TYR A 70 -4.77 5.48 12.10
C TYR A 70 -5.92 6.49 12.15
N ASN A 71 -6.84 6.26 13.07
CA ASN A 71 -8.08 6.99 13.22
C ASN A 71 -7.88 8.33 13.95
N THR A 72 -7.49 9.36 13.22
CA THR A 72 -7.37 10.73 13.78
C THR A 72 -8.67 11.53 13.69
N SER A 73 -9.83 10.89 13.57
CA SER A 73 -11.10 11.59 13.31
C SER A 73 -11.62 12.41 14.51
N GLN A 74 -11.23 12.03 15.72
CA GLN A 74 -11.69 12.62 16.98
C GLN A 74 -10.64 13.54 17.65
N VAL A 75 -9.51 13.81 16.99
CA VAL A 75 -8.46 14.69 17.52
C VAL A 75 -8.38 16.00 16.74
N ILE A 76 -8.16 17.13 17.45
CA ILE A 76 -8.10 18.48 16.85
C ILE A 76 -6.98 18.54 15.81
N LEU A 77 -7.30 19.08 14.63
CA LEU A 77 -6.57 18.90 13.39
C LEU A 77 -5.61 20.06 13.10
N ASP A 78 -4.33 19.76 12.95
CA ASP A 78 -3.51 20.45 11.95
C ASP A 78 -3.79 19.77 10.59
N PRO A 79 -4.56 20.40 9.69
CA PRO A 79 -4.89 19.82 8.38
C PRO A 79 -3.65 19.64 7.48
N LEU A 80 -2.54 20.33 7.78
CA LEU A 80 -1.27 20.24 7.04
C LEU A 80 -0.24 19.33 7.72
N GLY A 81 -0.36 19.12 9.03
CA GLY A 81 0.55 18.32 9.86
C GLY A 81 0.21 16.84 10.01
N ARG A 82 -0.85 16.34 9.36
CA ARG A 82 -1.26 14.93 9.50
C ARG A 82 -0.18 13.96 8.96
N PRO A 83 0.14 12.88 9.70
CA PRO A 83 0.92 11.78 9.17
C PRO A 83 0.24 11.22 7.90
N VAL A 84 1.01 11.12 6.83
CA VAL A 84 0.60 10.47 5.58
C VAL A 84 1.30 9.14 5.37
N ARG A 85 2.26 8.79 6.24
CA ARG A 85 3.07 7.58 6.19
C ARG A 85 3.42 7.10 7.59
N ARG A 86 3.69 5.81 7.76
CA ARG A 86 4.01 5.20 9.05
C ARG A 86 5.23 5.82 9.74
N THR A 87 6.23 6.29 8.99
CA THR A 87 7.41 6.95 9.60
C THR A 87 7.11 8.33 10.21
N GLN A 88 5.91 8.88 10.03
CA GLN A 88 5.50 10.18 10.59
C GLN A 88 4.62 10.07 11.82
N VAL A 89 4.14 8.87 12.17
CA VAL A 89 3.34 8.69 13.39
C VAL A 89 4.26 8.70 14.62
N PRO A 90 3.74 9.04 15.82
CA PRO A 90 4.50 8.92 17.06
C PRO A 90 5.09 7.53 17.28
N ASP A 91 6.23 7.44 17.97
CA ASP A 91 6.95 6.17 18.17
C ASP A 91 6.10 5.09 18.84
N ASN A 92 5.28 5.45 19.83
CA ASN A 92 4.37 4.51 20.49
C ASN A 92 3.33 3.95 19.50
N VAL A 93 2.71 4.82 18.69
CA VAL A 93 1.77 4.41 17.62
C VAL A 93 2.46 3.45 16.65
N ARG A 94 3.68 3.79 16.21
CA ARG A 94 4.46 2.98 15.27
C ARG A 94 4.79 1.60 15.85
N HIS A 95 5.16 1.51 17.13
CA HIS A 95 5.46 0.23 17.78
C HIS A 95 4.23 -0.68 17.85
N VAL A 96 3.07 -0.15 18.27
CA VAL A 96 1.82 -0.91 18.32
C VAL A 96 1.41 -1.34 16.91
N TRP A 97 1.51 -0.45 15.92
CA TRP A 97 1.20 -0.77 14.54
C TRP A 97 2.07 -1.91 13.98
N ASN A 98 3.38 -1.91 14.25
CA ASN A 98 4.27 -2.99 13.82
C ASN A 98 3.87 -4.34 14.44
N ARG A 99 3.54 -4.35 15.74
CA ARG A 99 3.07 -5.56 16.43
C ARG A 99 1.76 -6.08 15.86
N MET A 100 0.81 -5.19 15.54
CA MET A 100 -0.44 -5.59 14.88
C MET A 100 -0.18 -6.20 13.50
N ASN A 101 0.65 -5.58 12.66
CA ASN A 101 1.02 -6.16 11.35
C ASN A 101 1.67 -7.52 11.50
N GLN A 102 2.63 -7.66 12.43
CA GLN A 102 3.32 -8.92 12.71
C GLN A 102 2.32 -10.04 13.01
N ILE A 103 1.35 -9.79 13.89
CA ILE A 103 0.37 -10.80 14.30
C ILE A 103 -0.59 -11.15 13.16
N ILE A 104 -1.10 -10.15 12.43
CA ILE A 104 -2.04 -10.38 11.33
C ILE A 104 -1.36 -11.15 10.19
N ILE A 105 -0.14 -10.77 9.82
CA ILE A 105 0.64 -11.49 8.79
C ILE A 105 0.97 -12.91 9.27
N GLY A 106 1.30 -13.09 10.55
CA GLY A 106 1.51 -14.40 11.15
C GLY A 106 0.27 -15.29 11.05
N TYR A 107 -0.89 -14.77 11.44
CA TYR A 107 -2.19 -15.46 11.31
C TYR A 107 -2.47 -15.86 9.86
N MET A 108 -2.30 -14.92 8.94
CA MET A 108 -2.49 -15.13 7.51
C MET A 108 -1.61 -16.29 6.98
N LEU A 109 -0.36 -16.37 7.40
CA LEU A 109 0.55 -17.44 6.97
C LEU A 109 0.27 -18.79 7.64
N GLU A 110 -0.21 -18.80 8.88
CA GLU A 110 -0.64 -20.02 9.58
C GLU A 110 -1.92 -20.60 8.99
N THR A 111 -2.92 -19.76 8.72
CA THR A 111 -4.23 -20.16 8.20
C THR A 111 -4.15 -20.55 6.72
N TYR A 112 -3.26 -19.91 5.95
CA TYR A 112 -3.07 -20.16 4.53
C TYR A 112 -1.62 -20.62 4.24
N PRO A 113 -1.21 -21.82 4.66
CA PRO A 113 0.19 -22.24 4.61
C PRO A 113 0.68 -22.52 3.18
N ASP A 114 -0.21 -22.94 2.27
CA ASP A 114 0.15 -23.34 0.92
C ASP A 114 0.15 -22.15 -0.06
N PRO A 115 1.33 -21.74 -0.58
CA PRO A 115 1.43 -20.66 -1.57
C PRO A 115 0.87 -21.02 -2.95
N THR A 116 0.62 -22.30 -3.25
CA THR A 116 -0.07 -22.69 -4.49
C THR A 116 -1.58 -22.54 -4.39
N GLU A 117 -2.13 -22.55 -3.18
CA GLU A 117 -3.58 -22.39 -2.97
C GLU A 117 -3.97 -20.95 -2.69
N HIS A 118 -3.09 -20.14 -2.09
CA HIS A 118 -3.42 -18.78 -1.66
C HIS A 118 -2.30 -17.77 -1.93
N LEU A 119 -2.69 -16.66 -2.59
CA LEU A 119 -1.87 -15.45 -2.70
C LEU A 119 -2.15 -14.55 -1.52
N LEU A 120 -1.10 -14.12 -0.81
CA LEU A 120 -1.20 -13.20 0.31
C LEU A 120 -0.45 -11.91 0.05
N LEU A 121 -1.04 -10.80 0.49
CA LEU A 121 -0.35 -9.52 0.58
C LEU A 121 -0.77 -8.74 1.83
N ALA A 122 0.18 -8.02 2.39
CA ALA A 122 -0.03 -6.97 3.36
C ALA A 122 0.70 -5.72 2.90
N GLY A 123 0.19 -4.53 3.17
CA GLY A 123 0.94 -3.35 2.76
C GLY A 123 0.33 -2.01 3.13
N GLU A 124 1.20 -1.03 3.24
CA GLU A 124 0.88 0.36 3.51
C GLU A 124 0.53 1.08 2.22
N ALA A 125 -0.56 1.86 2.25
CA ALA A 125 -0.90 2.81 1.22
C ALA A 125 -0.82 4.22 1.80
N SER A 126 0.00 5.07 1.16
CA SER A 126 0.15 6.48 1.50
C SER A 126 -0.42 7.36 0.38
N LEU A 127 -1.25 8.33 0.76
CA LEU A 127 -1.78 9.34 -0.15
C LEU A 127 -0.79 10.51 -0.32
N ASP A 128 -0.73 11.07 -1.52
CA ASP A 128 0.10 12.24 -1.86
C ASP A 128 -0.21 13.43 -0.93
N ALA A 129 0.80 13.89 -0.18
CA ALA A 129 0.69 15.02 0.75
C ALA A 129 0.50 16.39 0.06
N THR A 130 0.67 16.47 -1.26
CA THR A 130 0.55 17.71 -2.04
C THR A 130 -0.76 17.86 -2.78
N TRP A 131 -1.72 16.99 -2.53
CA TRP A 131 -3.08 17.27 -2.96
C TRP A 131 -3.57 18.55 -2.29
N PRO A 132 -3.96 19.60 -3.05
CA PRO A 132 -4.53 20.78 -2.44
C PRO A 132 -5.80 20.34 -1.71
N LEU A 133 -5.93 20.66 -0.41
CA LEU A 133 -7.16 20.43 0.36
C LEU A 133 -8.41 21.04 -0.33
N THR A 134 -8.19 21.93 -1.30
CA THR A 134 -9.19 22.63 -2.11
C THR A 134 -9.47 21.98 -3.47
N SER A 135 -8.79 20.89 -3.85
CA SER A 135 -9.07 20.19 -5.11
C SER A 135 -10.35 19.34 -4.98
N PRO A 136 -11.31 19.40 -5.92
CA PRO A 136 -12.50 18.57 -5.90
C PRO A 136 -12.14 17.07 -5.98
N GLY A 137 -12.34 16.32 -4.91
CA GLY A 137 -11.99 14.91 -4.76
C GLY A 137 -11.01 14.62 -3.62
N VAL A 138 -10.57 15.64 -2.87
CA VAL A 138 -9.58 15.47 -1.80
C VAL A 138 -10.24 15.11 -0.48
N PRO A 139 -9.85 13.98 0.12
CA PRO A 139 -10.24 13.59 1.47
C PRO A 139 -10.09 14.70 2.51
N SER A 140 -11.12 14.93 3.34
CA SER A 140 -10.98 15.74 4.55
C SER A 140 -10.13 15.03 5.62
N ILE A 141 -9.87 13.72 5.44
CA ILE A 141 -8.97 12.90 6.25
C ILE A 141 -7.95 12.18 5.38
N ARG A 142 -6.66 12.44 5.59
CA ARG A 142 -5.59 11.65 4.97
C ARG A 142 -5.55 10.27 5.62
N MET A 143 -6.04 9.24 4.92
CA MET A 143 -6.11 7.87 5.44
C MET A 143 -4.77 7.17 5.31
N LEU A 144 -3.98 7.15 6.38
CA LEU A 144 -2.85 6.22 6.51
C LEU A 144 -3.39 4.85 6.95
N HIS A 145 -3.29 3.85 6.09
CA HIS A 145 -3.83 2.53 6.38
C HIS A 145 -3.00 1.39 5.77
N ASN A 146 -3.04 0.24 6.44
CA ASN A 146 -2.46 -1.01 5.97
C ASN A 146 -3.56 -1.97 5.55
N HIS A 147 -3.36 -2.61 4.41
CA HIS A 147 -4.23 -3.67 3.88
C HIS A 147 -3.68 -5.03 4.24
N PHE A 148 -4.57 -5.99 4.46
CA PHE A 148 -4.25 -7.41 4.65
C PHE A 148 -5.24 -8.23 3.83
N ILE A 149 -4.76 -8.91 2.79
CA ILE A 149 -5.62 -9.51 1.77
C ILE A 149 -5.12 -10.91 1.42
N VAL A 150 -6.05 -11.86 1.28
CA VAL A 150 -5.81 -13.20 0.75
C VAL A 150 -6.70 -13.45 -0.45
N PHE A 151 -6.14 -14.00 -1.53
CA PHE A 151 -6.88 -14.47 -2.68
C PHE A 151 -6.75 -15.99 -2.84
N PRO A 152 -7.87 -16.71 -3.03
CA PRO A 152 -7.82 -18.07 -3.53
C PRO A 152 -7.15 -18.09 -4.91
N MET A 153 -6.07 -18.84 -5.06
CA MET A 153 -5.36 -18.95 -6.34
C MET A 153 -6.25 -19.55 -7.42
N GLN A 154 -7.20 -20.44 -7.06
CA GLN A 154 -8.15 -20.99 -8.01
C GLN A 154 -9.03 -19.89 -8.64
N GLN A 155 -9.52 -18.94 -7.85
CA GLN A 155 -10.26 -17.78 -8.37
C GLN A 155 -9.41 -16.98 -9.37
N LEU A 156 -8.13 -16.75 -9.06
CA LEU A 156 -7.22 -16.03 -9.95
C LEU A 156 -6.91 -16.82 -11.23
N ARG A 157 -6.87 -18.15 -11.16
CA ARG A 157 -6.65 -19.03 -12.32
C ARG A 157 -7.84 -19.06 -13.27
N ASP A 158 -9.05 -19.01 -12.73
CA ASP A 158 -10.30 -19.05 -13.49
C ASP A 158 -10.71 -17.67 -14.02
N ALA A 159 -10.09 -16.61 -13.51
CA ALA A 159 -10.33 -15.24 -13.91
C ALA A 159 -9.83 -14.92 -15.32
N ALA A 160 -10.54 -14.00 -15.99
CA ALA A 160 -10.11 -13.47 -17.27
C ALA A 160 -8.80 -12.69 -17.13
N LEU A 161 -8.06 -12.57 -18.24
CA LEU A 161 -6.96 -11.62 -18.32
C LEU A 161 -7.50 -10.21 -18.16
N ALA A 162 -6.82 -9.41 -17.34
CA ALA A 162 -7.06 -7.98 -17.27
C ALA A 162 -6.61 -7.31 -18.57
N ASP A 163 -7.27 -6.20 -18.93
CA ASP A 163 -6.86 -5.38 -20.05
C ASP A 163 -5.42 -4.88 -19.85
N SER A 164 -4.52 -5.22 -20.79
CA SER A 164 -3.13 -4.75 -20.78
C SER A 164 -2.99 -3.22 -20.80
N ALA A 165 -4.00 -2.51 -21.32
CA ALA A 165 -4.06 -1.05 -21.32
C ALA A 165 -4.71 -0.47 -20.06
N ASN A 166 -5.09 -1.31 -19.08
CA ASN A 166 -5.69 -0.84 -17.84
C ASN A 166 -4.71 0.15 -17.15
N PRO A 167 -5.12 1.42 -16.96
CA PRO A 167 -4.26 2.47 -16.43
C PRO A 167 -3.80 2.19 -14.99
N ASN A 168 -4.37 1.18 -14.33
CA ASN A 168 -3.97 0.80 -13.00
C ASN A 168 -2.83 -0.24 -12.97
N LEU A 169 -2.58 -0.93 -14.09
CA LEU A 169 -1.47 -1.90 -14.25
C LEU A 169 -0.16 -1.22 -14.71
N THR A 170 -0.24 0.03 -15.18
CA THR A 170 0.83 0.73 -15.91
C THR A 170 1.94 1.30 -15.02
N ASP A 171 1.74 1.38 -13.70
CA ASP A 171 2.78 1.75 -12.75
C ASP A 171 3.76 0.58 -12.44
N GLY A 172 3.43 -0.65 -12.88
CA GLY A 172 4.24 -1.87 -12.77
C GLY A 172 5.42 -1.94 -13.75
N GLY A 173 6.15 -0.85 -13.95
CA GLY A 173 7.40 -0.85 -14.72
C GLY A 173 7.24 -0.73 -16.24
N GLN A 174 6.37 -1.49 -16.91
CA GLN A 174 6.38 -1.65 -18.39
C GLN A 174 6.28 -0.35 -19.22
N HIS A 175 5.72 0.72 -18.67
CA HIS A 175 5.50 2.00 -19.37
C HIS A 175 6.05 3.22 -18.63
N SER A 176 6.81 3.03 -17.55
CA SER A 176 7.31 4.15 -16.77
C SER A 176 8.68 4.63 -17.30
N LEU A 177 8.88 5.96 -17.24
CA LEU A 177 10.19 6.61 -17.42
C LEU A 177 11.25 5.98 -16.51
N PHE A 178 10.81 5.40 -15.40
CA PHE A 178 11.62 4.72 -14.41
C PHE A 178 12.26 3.44 -14.94
N GLN A 179 11.47 2.53 -15.51
CA GLN A 179 12.01 1.30 -16.10
C GLN A 179 12.89 1.61 -17.32
N SER A 180 12.52 2.65 -18.08
CA SER A 180 13.20 2.99 -19.33
C SER A 180 14.57 3.63 -19.12
N TYR A 181 14.75 4.42 -18.05
CA TYR A 181 15.95 5.27 -17.90
C TYR A 181 16.56 5.32 -16.49
N MET A 182 15.85 4.89 -15.44
CA MET A 182 16.30 5.09 -14.06
C MET A 182 16.50 3.79 -13.27
N ARG A 183 16.20 2.63 -13.86
CA ARG A 183 16.30 1.33 -13.19
C ARG A 183 17.65 1.10 -12.52
N ASP A 184 18.74 1.35 -13.24
CA ASP A 184 20.08 1.01 -12.76
C ASP A 184 20.57 2.03 -11.72
N VAL A 185 20.27 3.33 -11.92
CA VAL A 185 20.53 4.41 -10.93
C VAL A 185 19.77 4.15 -9.64
N TYR A 186 18.51 3.74 -9.74
CA TYR A 186 17.67 3.45 -8.59
C TYR A 186 18.16 2.24 -7.81
N ARG A 187 18.54 1.15 -8.49
CA ARG A 187 19.16 -0.02 -7.85
C ARG A 187 20.48 0.34 -7.18
N GLU A 188 21.33 1.13 -7.83
CA GLU A 188 22.58 1.60 -7.23
C GLU A 188 22.31 2.43 -5.97
N PHE A 189 21.36 3.36 -6.03
CA PHE A 189 21.02 4.21 -4.90
C PHE A 189 20.60 3.37 -3.69
N PHE A 190 19.67 2.44 -3.85
CA PHE A 190 19.22 1.58 -2.75
C PHE A 190 20.37 0.68 -2.22
N ASN A 191 21.20 0.13 -3.11
CA ASN A 191 22.34 -0.70 -2.69
C ASN A 191 23.41 0.09 -1.90
N ARG A 192 23.58 1.39 -2.17
CA ARG A 192 24.58 2.23 -1.51
C ARG A 192 24.02 3.01 -0.32
N ALA A 193 22.72 3.28 -0.31
CA ALA A 193 22.03 4.02 0.74
C ALA A 193 21.64 3.10 1.90
N LEU A 194 21.18 1.88 1.59
CA LEU A 194 20.57 1.01 2.60
C LEU A 194 21.53 -0.12 3.01
N ASP A 195 21.90 -0.16 4.30
CA ASP A 195 22.60 -1.31 4.92
C ASP A 195 21.57 -2.36 5.39
N LEU A 196 20.95 -3.04 4.42
CA LEU A 196 19.92 -4.05 4.67
C LEU A 196 20.56 -5.42 4.96
N ARG A 197 20.15 -6.05 6.07
CA ARG A 197 20.65 -7.36 6.53
C ARG A 197 19.56 -8.42 6.51
N VAL A 198 18.33 -8.02 6.85
CA VAL A 198 17.13 -8.86 6.83
C VAL A 198 16.50 -8.83 5.44
N LEU A 199 16.39 -7.65 4.83
CA LEU A 199 15.85 -7.45 3.48
C LEU A 199 16.93 -7.66 2.42
N LYS A 200 16.94 -8.82 1.76
CA LYS A 200 17.95 -9.15 0.75
C LYS A 200 17.43 -8.86 -0.66
N PRO A 201 18.11 -8.05 -1.49
CA PRO A 201 17.71 -7.84 -2.88
C PRO A 201 17.52 -9.16 -3.64
N ILE A 202 16.46 -9.25 -4.44
CA ILE A 202 16.09 -10.42 -5.21
C ILE A 202 15.84 -10.06 -6.69
N SER A 203 16.03 -11.02 -7.59
CA SER A 203 15.83 -10.81 -9.02
C SER A 203 14.34 -10.65 -9.36
N SER A 204 14.03 -10.03 -10.51
CA SER A 204 12.64 -9.92 -10.99
C SER A 204 12.03 -11.28 -11.34
N GLU A 205 12.86 -12.25 -11.74
CA GLU A 205 12.41 -13.62 -12.03
C GLU A 205 11.97 -14.35 -10.76
N ASP A 206 12.72 -14.16 -9.68
CA ASP A 206 12.42 -14.80 -8.40
C ASP A 206 11.37 -14.04 -7.57
N SER A 207 11.08 -12.78 -7.91
CA SER A 207 10.09 -11.96 -7.20
C SER A 207 8.67 -12.10 -7.73
N ASN A 208 8.50 -12.39 -9.03
CA ASN A 208 7.17 -12.39 -9.62
C ASN A 208 6.27 -13.51 -9.09
N ILE A 209 4.97 -13.23 -9.10
CA ILE A 209 3.90 -14.21 -9.07
C ILE A 209 3.85 -14.84 -10.45
N LYS A 210 4.16 -16.13 -10.55
CA LYS A 210 4.21 -16.88 -11.81
C LYS A 210 2.92 -16.78 -12.61
N LEU A 211 1.77 -16.73 -11.94
CA LEU A 211 0.47 -16.65 -12.61
C LEU A 211 0.27 -15.33 -13.37
N THR A 212 0.67 -14.21 -12.75
CA THR A 212 0.38 -12.86 -13.27
C THR A 212 1.58 -12.21 -13.95
N GLY A 213 2.79 -12.62 -13.56
CA GLY A 213 4.04 -12.01 -13.97
C GLY A 213 4.46 -10.79 -13.16
N TYR A 214 3.73 -10.42 -12.11
CA TYR A 214 3.95 -9.21 -11.31
C TYR A 214 4.54 -9.52 -9.92
N PRO A 215 5.28 -8.60 -9.29
CA PRO A 215 5.61 -7.26 -9.76
C PRO A 215 6.66 -7.27 -10.88
N GLN A 216 6.59 -6.27 -11.76
CA GLN A 216 7.50 -6.12 -12.89
C GLN A 216 8.33 -4.85 -12.77
N GLY A 217 9.65 -4.96 -12.95
CA GLY A 217 10.56 -3.81 -12.96
C GLY A 217 10.71 -3.06 -11.62
N LEU A 218 9.95 -3.44 -10.59
CA LEU A 218 10.05 -2.89 -9.24
C LEU A 218 11.22 -3.51 -8.47
N PRO A 219 11.83 -2.77 -7.53
CA PRO A 219 12.80 -3.36 -6.63
C PRO A 219 12.08 -4.33 -5.69
N CYS A 220 12.70 -5.46 -5.39
CA CYS A 220 12.16 -6.44 -4.47
C CYS A 220 13.25 -6.91 -3.51
N TRP A 221 12.84 -7.25 -2.29
CA TRP A 221 13.72 -7.79 -1.26
C TRP A 221 13.08 -9.00 -0.59
N GLU A 222 13.75 -10.14 -0.62
CA GLU A 222 13.36 -11.32 0.15
C GLU A 222 13.58 -11.05 1.65
N ILE A 223 12.59 -11.38 2.47
CA ILE A 223 12.68 -11.32 3.93
C ILE A 223 13.44 -12.57 4.41
N ARG A 224 14.71 -12.41 4.77
CA ARG A 224 15.51 -13.52 5.31
C ARG A 224 14.97 -13.94 6.67
N GLY A 225 14.71 -15.23 6.83
CA GLY A 225 14.08 -15.78 8.04
C GLY A 225 12.55 -15.86 7.94
N GLY A 226 11.95 -15.46 6.81
CA GLY A 226 10.52 -15.59 6.57
C GLY A 226 9.68 -14.86 7.62
N VAL A 227 8.61 -15.50 8.09
CA VAL A 227 7.68 -14.90 9.07
C VAL A 227 8.32 -14.58 10.41
N ASP A 228 9.32 -15.36 10.83
CA ASP A 228 9.99 -15.14 12.12
C ASP A 228 10.76 -13.82 12.16
N ALA A 229 11.22 -13.33 11.01
CA ALA A 229 11.88 -12.04 10.91
C ALA A 229 10.97 -10.87 11.30
N LEU A 230 9.64 -11.01 11.15
CA LEU A 230 8.66 -9.98 11.54
C LEU A 230 8.63 -9.75 13.06
N LYS A 231 9.14 -10.71 13.85
CA LYS A 231 9.28 -10.60 15.32
C LYS A 231 10.50 -9.77 15.73
N ASP A 232 11.44 -9.53 14.81
CA ASP A 232 12.64 -8.74 15.05
C ASP A 232 12.39 -7.27 14.67
N ILE A 233 12.69 -6.34 15.59
CA ILE A 233 12.59 -4.90 15.33
C ILE A 233 13.48 -4.46 14.15
N ARG A 234 14.58 -5.16 13.88
CA ARG A 234 15.47 -4.87 12.76
C ARG A 234 14.75 -4.98 11.42
N PHE A 235 13.83 -5.92 11.26
CA PHE A 235 13.00 -6.00 10.05
C PHE A 235 12.23 -4.70 9.83
N TRP A 236 11.55 -4.20 10.86
CA TRP A 236 10.74 -2.98 10.77
C TRP A 236 11.57 -1.72 10.54
N GLN A 237 12.79 -1.66 11.09
CA GLN A 237 13.76 -0.59 10.79
C GLN A 237 14.19 -0.63 9.32
N GLU A 238 14.46 -1.81 8.77
CA GLU A 238 14.82 -1.97 7.36
C GLU A 238 13.64 -1.71 6.42
N TYR A 239 12.43 -2.06 6.83
CA TYR A 239 11.19 -1.72 6.12
C TYR A 239 10.99 -0.20 6.05
N ASP A 240 11.25 0.53 7.14
CA ASP A 240 11.26 2.01 7.14
C ASP A 240 12.38 2.58 6.26
N ALA A 241 13.59 2.00 6.31
CA ALA A 241 14.73 2.47 5.53
C ALA A 241 14.46 2.40 4.00
N VAL A 242 13.73 1.37 3.53
CA VAL A 242 13.28 1.26 2.14
C VAL A 242 12.37 2.45 1.76
N LEU A 243 11.44 2.83 2.63
CA LEU A 243 10.56 3.97 2.41
C LEU A 243 11.33 5.30 2.43
N GLU A 244 12.25 5.49 3.37
CA GLU A 244 13.07 6.69 3.47
C GLU A 244 13.93 6.88 2.20
N GLY A 245 14.58 5.80 1.73
CA GLY A 245 15.35 5.82 0.49
C GLY A 245 14.47 6.13 -0.73
N PHE A 246 13.27 5.57 -0.77
CA PHE A 246 12.27 5.88 -1.79
C PHE A 246 11.92 7.37 -1.80
N ILE A 247 11.63 7.96 -0.63
CA ILE A 247 11.30 9.37 -0.49
C ILE A 247 12.45 10.27 -0.95
N ASP A 248 13.69 9.98 -0.53
CA ASP A 248 14.86 10.75 -0.93
C ASP A 248 15.10 10.72 -2.44
N PHE A 249 14.95 9.55 -3.05
CA PHE A 249 15.09 9.40 -4.50
C PHE A 249 14.07 10.28 -5.24
N TYR A 250 12.78 10.15 -4.91
CA TYR A 250 11.71 10.85 -5.63
C TYR A 250 11.70 12.36 -5.36
N ARG A 251 11.95 12.81 -4.12
CA ARG A 251 12.06 14.25 -3.79
C ARG A 251 13.22 14.91 -4.51
N THR A 252 14.35 14.20 -4.63
CA THR A 252 15.50 14.67 -5.39
C THR A 252 15.18 14.74 -6.87
N PHE A 253 14.57 13.68 -7.44
CA PHE A 253 14.19 13.64 -8.84
C PHE A 253 13.25 14.79 -9.21
N PHE A 254 12.13 14.94 -8.49
CA PHE A 254 11.15 15.98 -8.79
C PHE A 254 11.65 17.40 -8.49
N SER A 255 12.61 17.58 -7.58
CA SER A 255 13.30 18.88 -7.45
C SER A 255 14.09 19.23 -8.70
N GLN A 256 14.78 18.26 -9.32
CA GLN A 256 15.47 18.48 -10.59
C GLN A 256 14.51 18.67 -11.77
N VAL A 257 13.34 18.02 -11.76
CA VAL A 257 12.28 18.26 -12.75
C VAL A 257 11.73 19.68 -12.61
N SER A 258 11.44 20.15 -11.40
CA SER A 258 10.83 21.47 -11.18
C SER A 258 11.81 22.63 -11.39
N THR A 259 13.05 22.46 -10.95
CA THR A 259 14.07 23.50 -10.98
C THR A 259 15.37 22.95 -11.55
N ARG A 260 15.87 23.58 -12.62
CA ARG A 260 17.15 23.21 -13.21
C ARG A 260 18.28 23.38 -12.19
N ASN A 261 19.05 22.32 -11.96
CA ASN A 261 20.16 22.29 -10.99
C ASN A 261 19.68 22.70 -9.59
N ALA A 262 18.52 22.19 -9.17
CA ALA A 262 18.00 22.45 -7.83
C ALA A 262 19.04 22.05 -6.76
N PRO A 263 19.14 22.79 -5.65
CA PRO A 263 19.92 22.35 -4.51
C PRO A 263 19.36 21.04 -3.94
N MET A 264 20.16 20.35 -3.12
CA MET A 264 19.68 19.19 -2.37
C MET A 264 18.43 19.57 -1.55
N PRO A 265 17.35 18.75 -1.58
CA PRO A 265 16.18 19.00 -0.74
C PRO A 265 16.56 19.05 0.74
N LYS A 266 15.79 19.80 1.53
CA LYS A 266 15.91 19.79 2.99
C LYS A 266 15.42 18.45 3.55
N ASP A 267 15.94 18.06 4.72
CA ASP A 267 15.47 16.88 5.46
C ASP A 267 15.56 15.58 4.64
N ILE A 268 16.72 15.36 4.03
CA ILE A 268 17.10 14.12 3.32
C ILE A 268 17.69 13.13 4.33
N TYR A 269 17.32 11.85 4.24
CA TYR A 269 17.80 10.79 5.13
C TYR A 269 19.22 10.32 4.75
N TYR A 270 19.53 10.25 3.45
CA TYR A 270 20.78 9.72 2.90
C TYR A 270 21.56 10.77 2.08
N PRO A 271 22.02 11.89 2.68
CA PRO A 271 22.54 13.04 1.94
C PRO A 271 23.78 12.71 1.10
N LYS A 272 24.67 11.85 1.60
CA LYS A 272 25.88 11.43 0.87
C LYS A 272 25.54 10.65 -0.40
N GLN A 273 24.54 9.78 -0.35
CA GLN A 273 24.11 8.97 -1.48
C GLN A 273 23.28 9.79 -2.46
N VAL A 274 22.44 10.71 -1.97
CA VAL A 274 21.75 11.67 -2.82
C VAL A 274 22.75 12.50 -3.63
N GLU A 275 23.79 13.01 -3.00
CA GLU A 275 24.83 13.76 -3.70
C GLU A 275 25.60 12.89 -4.71
N SER A 276 26.17 11.77 -4.24
CA SER A 276 27.12 10.99 -5.04
C SER A 276 26.48 10.06 -6.09
N VAL A 277 25.22 9.63 -5.89
CA VAL A 277 24.53 8.67 -6.79
C VAL A 277 23.45 9.35 -7.64
N LEU A 278 22.82 10.42 -7.14
CA LEU A 278 21.73 11.10 -7.88
C LEU A 278 22.17 12.42 -8.48
N LEU A 279 22.62 13.37 -7.65
CA LEU A 279 22.96 14.73 -8.11
C LEU A 279 24.25 14.79 -8.93
N PHE A 280 25.13 13.80 -8.79
CA PHE A 280 26.35 13.65 -9.61
C PHE A 280 26.17 12.68 -10.79
N ASN A 281 24.94 12.22 -11.07
CA ASN A 281 24.66 11.26 -12.14
C ASN A 281 24.03 11.93 -13.37
N ASN A 282 24.73 11.89 -14.50
CA ASN A 282 24.29 12.55 -15.74
C ASN A 282 23.00 11.94 -16.32
N ASP A 283 22.79 10.63 -16.20
CA ASP A 283 21.59 9.96 -16.71
C ASP A 283 20.36 10.31 -15.90
N PHE A 284 20.52 10.43 -14.58
CA PHE A 284 19.49 10.91 -13.67
C PHE A 284 19.06 12.35 -14.02
N LEU A 285 20.03 13.25 -14.17
CA LEU A 285 19.78 14.66 -14.52
C LEU A 285 19.20 14.82 -15.93
N ALA A 286 19.67 14.03 -16.90
CA ALA A 286 19.14 14.02 -18.26
C ALA A 286 17.69 13.52 -18.30
N THR A 287 17.36 12.50 -17.50
CA THR A 287 15.99 12.01 -17.37
C THR A 287 15.08 13.05 -16.74
N ALA A 288 15.50 13.70 -15.66
CA ALA A 288 14.75 14.81 -15.05
C ALA A 288 14.53 15.97 -16.04
N LYS A 289 15.51 16.29 -16.88
CA LYS A 289 15.36 17.25 -17.98
C LYS A 289 14.29 16.82 -18.97
N ARG A 290 14.26 15.56 -19.41
CA ARG A 290 13.25 15.08 -20.37
C ARG A 290 11.83 15.25 -19.82
N VAL A 291 11.61 14.90 -18.56
CA VAL A 291 10.32 15.10 -17.88
C VAL A 291 9.96 16.58 -17.81
N ARG A 292 10.91 17.43 -17.39
CA ARG A 292 10.70 18.89 -17.33
C ARG A 292 10.33 19.48 -18.69
N ASP A 293 11.07 19.14 -19.73
CA ASP A 293 10.85 19.65 -21.08
C ASP A 293 9.47 19.22 -21.61
N GLN A 294 9.03 17.99 -21.32
CA GLN A 294 7.69 17.52 -21.67
C GLN A 294 6.60 18.26 -20.91
N CYS A 295 6.78 18.52 -19.60
CA CYS A 295 5.83 19.31 -18.80
C CYS A 295 5.63 20.74 -19.34
N ILE A 296 6.64 21.33 -20.00
CA ILE A 296 6.54 22.69 -20.54
C ILE A 296 5.64 22.75 -21.78
N VAL A 297 5.63 21.69 -22.59
CA VAL A 297 4.97 21.69 -23.91
C VAL A 297 3.67 20.88 -23.96
N ASP A 298 3.44 19.98 -22.99
CA ASP A 298 2.26 19.13 -22.91
C ASP A 298 1.52 19.35 -21.59
N ALA A 299 0.43 20.13 -21.66
CA ALA A 299 -0.40 20.43 -20.50
C ALA A 299 -1.10 19.19 -19.91
N LYS A 300 -1.43 18.18 -20.74
CA LYS A 300 -2.06 16.94 -20.27
C LYS A 300 -1.06 16.10 -19.50
N TYR A 301 0.16 16.00 -20.00
CA TYR A 301 1.27 15.35 -19.30
C TYR A 301 1.62 16.09 -18.01
N ALA A 302 1.75 17.42 -18.04
CA ALA A 302 2.03 18.21 -16.84
C ALA A 302 0.96 18.01 -15.74
N ASN A 303 -0.31 17.86 -16.13
CA ASN A 303 -1.42 17.58 -15.21
C ASN A 303 -1.41 16.14 -14.67
N SER A 304 -0.86 15.17 -15.41
CA SER A 304 -0.77 13.78 -14.96
C SER A 304 0.42 13.54 -14.01
N ILE A 305 1.44 14.40 -14.02
CA ILE A 305 2.57 14.30 -13.09
C ILE A 305 2.11 14.47 -11.64
N ARG A 306 2.63 13.61 -10.78
CA ARG A 306 2.49 13.69 -9.32
C ARG A 306 3.80 14.20 -8.75
N TRP A 307 3.79 15.47 -8.34
CA TRP A 307 4.99 16.17 -7.92
C TRP A 307 5.52 15.69 -6.58
N GLN A 308 4.69 15.04 -5.75
CA GLN A 308 5.14 14.37 -4.55
C GLN A 308 4.76 12.90 -4.51
N PRO A 309 5.62 12.09 -3.86
CA PRO A 309 5.47 10.64 -3.93
C PRO A 309 4.30 10.18 -3.06
N ALA A 310 3.20 9.77 -3.71
CA ALA A 310 2.35 8.71 -3.17
C ALA A 310 3.04 7.36 -3.40
N PHE A 311 2.90 6.45 -2.44
CA PHE A 311 3.54 5.15 -2.52
C PHE A 311 2.64 4.04 -2.00
N LYS A 312 2.97 2.83 -2.44
CA LYS A 312 2.53 1.60 -1.79
C LYS A 312 3.74 0.74 -1.51
N GLN A 313 3.85 0.30 -0.26
CA GLN A 313 4.88 -0.61 0.19
C GLN A 313 4.21 -1.90 0.64
N LEU A 314 4.67 -3.02 0.10
CA LEU A 314 4.05 -4.33 0.27
C LEU A 314 4.98 -5.33 0.90
N ILE A 315 4.38 -6.28 1.61
CA ILE A 315 4.88 -7.60 1.92
C ILE A 315 3.94 -8.59 1.19
N TYR A 316 4.46 -9.47 0.35
CA TYR A 316 3.65 -10.51 -0.29
C TYR A 316 4.39 -11.85 -0.31
N ARG A 317 3.65 -12.94 -0.49
CA ARG A 317 4.22 -14.28 -0.62
C ARG A 317 4.13 -14.76 -2.07
N ASN A 318 5.25 -15.19 -2.63
CA ASN A 318 5.27 -15.82 -3.96
C ASN A 318 4.96 -17.32 -3.90
N GLU A 319 4.83 -17.98 -5.06
CA GLU A 319 4.53 -19.42 -5.15
C GLU A 319 5.65 -20.33 -4.60
N SER A 320 6.85 -19.79 -4.37
CA SER A 320 7.95 -20.52 -3.72
C SER A 320 7.91 -20.38 -2.20
N GLY A 321 6.89 -19.71 -1.64
CA GLY A 321 6.73 -19.48 -0.21
C GLY A 321 7.59 -18.35 0.35
N LYS A 322 8.34 -17.62 -0.49
CA LYS A 322 9.19 -16.51 -0.04
C LYS A 322 8.33 -15.30 0.29
N LEU A 323 8.60 -14.68 1.44
CA LEU A 323 8.05 -13.36 1.76
C LEU A 323 8.94 -12.28 1.14
N ILE A 324 8.32 -11.34 0.44
CA ILE A 324 9.02 -10.34 -0.36
C ILE A 324 8.47 -8.95 -0.04
N VAL A 325 9.37 -8.00 0.17
CA VAL A 325 9.06 -6.57 0.25
C VAL A 325 9.21 -5.92 -1.13
N THR A 326 8.27 -5.07 -1.51
CA THR A 326 8.41 -4.18 -2.68
C THR A 326 7.84 -2.80 -2.36
N ILE A 327 8.30 -1.78 -3.07
CA ILE A 327 7.76 -0.42 -2.99
C ILE A 327 7.59 0.15 -4.40
N SER A 328 6.50 0.86 -4.62
CA SER A 328 6.23 1.55 -5.87
C SER A 328 5.70 2.94 -5.62
N GLN A 329 6.08 3.89 -6.49
CA GLN A 329 5.25 5.05 -6.71
C GLN A 329 3.95 4.56 -7.32
N ASN A 330 2.83 5.03 -6.80
CA ASN A 330 1.55 4.59 -7.30
C ASN A 330 0.55 5.73 -7.37
N SER A 331 -0.34 5.68 -8.36
CA SER A 331 -1.49 6.55 -8.46
C SER A 331 -2.46 6.33 -7.27
N ILE A 332 -3.14 7.41 -6.86
CA ILE A 332 -4.18 7.41 -5.81
C ILE A 332 -5.40 6.56 -6.20
N GLY A 333 -5.58 6.23 -7.48
CA GLY A 333 -6.72 5.44 -7.99
C GLY A 333 -6.44 3.94 -8.10
N ASN A 334 -5.19 3.52 -8.00
CA ASN A 334 -4.79 2.13 -8.19
C ASN A 334 -5.09 1.35 -6.89
N ALA A 335 -5.58 0.12 -6.97
CA ALA A 335 -5.63 -0.79 -5.85
C ALA A 335 -4.23 -1.30 -5.48
N ILE A 336 -4.02 -1.64 -4.21
CA ILE A 336 -2.74 -2.20 -3.74
C ILE A 336 -2.40 -3.55 -4.39
N THR A 337 -3.44 -4.25 -4.85
CA THR A 337 -3.43 -5.58 -5.46
C THR A 337 -2.85 -5.58 -6.89
N GLU A 338 -2.90 -4.45 -7.58
CA GLU A 338 -2.45 -4.32 -8.98
C GLU A 338 -0.93 -4.40 -9.10
N LEU A 339 -0.20 -4.11 -8.01
CA LEU A 339 1.24 -4.37 -7.93
C LEU A 339 1.58 -5.87 -8.05
N LEU A 340 0.60 -6.75 -7.81
CA LEU A 340 0.69 -8.19 -8.01
C LEU A 340 -0.11 -8.67 -9.23
N GLY A 341 -0.55 -7.75 -10.09
CA GLY A 341 -1.28 -8.06 -11.31
C GLY A 341 -2.71 -8.55 -11.07
N VAL A 342 -3.34 -8.15 -9.95
CA VAL A 342 -4.73 -8.48 -9.64
C VAL A 342 -5.58 -7.21 -9.69
N VAL A 343 -6.39 -7.08 -10.75
CA VAL A 343 -7.39 -6.03 -10.94
C VAL A 343 -8.71 -6.52 -10.33
N VAL A 344 -9.29 -5.73 -9.43
CA VAL A 344 -10.54 -6.10 -8.75
C VAL A 344 -11.68 -5.22 -9.22
N LYS A 345 -12.66 -5.83 -9.87
CA LYS A 345 -13.94 -5.21 -10.21
C LYS A 345 -14.94 -5.48 -9.08
N ARG A 346 -15.27 -4.45 -8.31
CA ARG A 346 -16.26 -4.54 -7.24
C ARG A 346 -17.66 -4.38 -7.80
N VAL A 347 -18.56 -5.31 -7.47
CA VAL A 347 -19.96 -5.29 -7.94
C VAL A 347 -20.91 -5.35 -6.75
N PRO A 348 -21.92 -4.47 -6.66
CA PRO A 348 -22.90 -4.53 -5.58
C PRO A 348 -23.75 -5.79 -5.76
N ASP A 349 -23.59 -6.74 -4.86
CA ASP A 349 -24.28 -8.02 -4.86
C ASP A 349 -24.32 -8.54 -3.41
N ALA A 350 -25.40 -8.20 -2.71
CA ALA A 350 -25.55 -8.52 -1.29
C ALA A 350 -25.68 -10.02 -1.05
N GLU A 351 -26.44 -10.74 -1.90
CA GLU A 351 -26.65 -12.18 -1.76
C GLU A 351 -25.33 -12.95 -1.92
N ALA A 352 -24.53 -12.61 -2.94
CA ALA A 352 -23.23 -13.26 -3.14
C ALA A 352 -22.23 -12.90 -2.05
N TYR A 353 -22.28 -11.69 -1.49
CA TYR A 353 -21.43 -11.29 -0.38
C TYR A 353 -21.83 -12.01 0.92
N GLU A 354 -23.12 -12.06 1.25
CA GLU A 354 -23.66 -12.74 2.44
C GLU A 354 -23.26 -14.22 2.47
N ALA A 355 -23.20 -14.88 1.32
CA ALA A 355 -22.75 -16.27 1.21
C ALA A 355 -21.28 -16.50 1.67
N ALA A 356 -20.42 -15.48 1.60
CA ALA A 356 -19.02 -15.55 2.03
C ALA A 356 -18.77 -14.84 3.37
N GLU A 357 -19.67 -13.95 3.79
CA GLU A 357 -19.47 -13.05 4.93
C GLU A 357 -19.22 -13.78 6.24
N GLN A 358 -19.95 -14.87 6.52
CA GLN A 358 -19.76 -15.62 7.77
C GLN A 358 -18.34 -16.17 7.90
N ALA A 359 -17.85 -16.85 6.86
CA ALA A 359 -16.51 -17.42 6.85
C ALA A 359 -15.40 -16.35 6.85
N LEU A 360 -15.67 -15.17 6.30
CA LEU A 360 -14.78 -14.02 6.44
C LEU A 360 -14.75 -13.53 7.90
N LEU A 361 -15.92 -13.33 8.51
CA LEU A 361 -16.05 -12.81 9.87
C LEU A 361 -15.40 -13.72 10.91
N GLU A 362 -15.58 -15.03 10.82
CA GLU A 362 -14.95 -16.00 11.72
C GLU A 362 -13.42 -15.81 11.76
N LYS A 363 -12.79 -15.62 10.60
CA LYS A 363 -11.34 -15.37 10.49
C LYS A 363 -10.93 -14.01 11.06
N LEU A 364 -11.73 -12.97 10.82
CA LEU A 364 -11.44 -11.63 11.31
C LEU A 364 -11.61 -11.52 12.84
N LEU A 365 -12.59 -12.20 13.41
CA LEU A 365 -12.82 -12.27 14.85
C LEU A 365 -11.73 -13.09 15.56
N GLU A 366 -11.20 -14.13 14.92
CA GLU A 366 -10.03 -14.86 15.42
C GLU A 366 -8.76 -13.97 15.43
N VAL A 367 -8.54 -13.17 14.38
CA VAL A 367 -7.47 -12.16 14.38
C VAL A 367 -7.66 -11.15 15.51
N ARG A 368 -8.89 -10.64 15.69
CA ARG A 368 -9.24 -9.74 16.80
C ARG A 368 -8.85 -10.36 18.14
N ARG A 369 -9.26 -11.62 18.40
CA ARG A 369 -8.93 -12.33 19.64
C ARG A 369 -7.43 -12.38 19.91
N ARG A 370 -6.62 -12.71 18.90
CA ARG A 370 -5.15 -12.76 19.03
C ARG A 370 -4.53 -11.40 19.34
N LEU A 371 -5.09 -10.32 18.78
CA LEU A 371 -4.64 -8.96 19.09
C LEU A 371 -5.01 -8.54 20.52
N ILE A 372 -6.20 -8.89 21.00
CA ILE A 372 -6.61 -8.67 22.39
C ILE A 372 -5.67 -9.43 23.34
N GLU A 373 -5.42 -10.71 23.08
CA GLU A 373 -4.50 -11.54 23.88
C GLU A 373 -3.07 -11.00 23.91
N ALA A 374 -2.67 -10.28 22.87
CA ALA A 374 -1.37 -9.63 22.78
C ALA A 374 -1.33 -8.22 23.41
N ASP A 375 -2.41 -7.78 24.07
CA ASP A 375 -2.53 -6.45 24.67
C ASP A 375 -2.31 -5.34 23.63
N LEU A 376 -3.07 -5.41 22.52
CA LEU A 376 -2.99 -4.45 21.40
C LEU A 376 -4.28 -3.65 21.17
N GLY A 377 -5.27 -3.80 22.04
CA GLY A 377 -6.53 -3.07 22.01
C GLY A 377 -7.70 -3.90 22.50
N ASP A 378 -8.88 -3.28 22.49
CA ASP A 378 -10.14 -3.84 22.94
C ASP A 378 -11.06 -4.13 21.75
N GLY A 379 -11.84 -5.20 21.85
CA GLY A 379 -12.80 -5.58 20.82
C GLY A 379 -13.93 -4.55 20.69
N ILE A 380 -14.34 -4.28 19.44
CA ILE A 380 -15.51 -3.46 19.15
C ILE A 380 -16.71 -4.37 18.89
N GLY A 381 -17.79 -4.12 19.62
CA GLY A 381 -19.09 -4.74 19.36
C GLY A 381 -19.89 -3.94 18.35
N THR A 382 -20.60 -4.64 17.46
CA THR A 382 -21.52 -4.09 16.47
C THR A 382 -22.87 -4.81 16.56
N GLU A 383 -23.83 -4.45 15.71
CA GLU A 383 -25.08 -5.23 15.60
C GLU A 383 -24.85 -6.67 15.10
N TYR A 384 -23.72 -6.93 14.46
CA TYR A 384 -23.39 -8.21 13.82
C TYR A 384 -22.50 -9.12 14.69
N TRP A 385 -21.73 -8.57 15.63
CA TRP A 385 -20.86 -9.33 16.54
C TRP A 385 -20.68 -8.65 17.89
N PRO A 386 -20.53 -9.40 18.99
CA PRO A 386 -20.27 -8.84 20.32
C PRO A 386 -18.85 -8.25 20.43
N ALA A 387 -18.63 -7.41 21.45
CA ALA A 387 -17.31 -6.83 21.74
C ALA A 387 -16.30 -7.88 22.22
N ASP A 388 -16.77 -8.84 23.03
CA ASP A 388 -15.96 -9.92 23.60
C ASP A 388 -15.60 -11.00 22.57
#